data_AF-A0A6G7IZ38-F1
#
_entry.id   AF-A0A6G7IZ38-F1
#
_cell.length_a   1.000
_cell.length_b   1.000
_cell.length_c   1.000
_cell.angle_alpha   90.00
_cell.angle_beta   90.00
_cell.angle_gamma   90.00
#
_symmetry.space_group_name_H-M   'P 1'
#
loop_
_entity.id
_entity.type
_entity.pdbx_description
1 polymer ?
#
loop_
_entity_poly.entity_id
_entity_poly.type
_entity_poly.pdbx_seq_one_letter_code
_entity_poly.pdbx_strand_id
1 'polypeptide(L)'
;MGTPHKKQTFQDWITQQWVILFGHRIDRINHQWLLGPFGGTNGIGLKFISQLAESKNLVIDDQTEARGLIQSIDQLNIPENELATLSQSVIDFYENTSNYDLQLKVKWNPFFKVFGVLLRIIFSKRIEQLNVPIENIADSKGLKSEIIHLLDKKTNELKRTIWLRSFKTTGQVVYSGVYETCTLPSGQACIKAIFPLPNGSATVILTPRVGENGDLILESSGRQIGDSGFYFLLEDSKGELWAKFIKSFKDKLVVTGENGKITAIQTLTLWNLRVLRFEYSIESIRPK
;
A
#
# COMPACT_ATOMS: atom_id res chain seq x y z
N MET A 1 3.19 -1.20 -30.76
CA MET A 1 2.60 -0.35 -29.70
C MET A 1 1.66 -1.19 -28.84
N GLY A 2 1.72 -1.01 -27.51
CA GLY A 2 0.79 -1.64 -26.57
C GLY A 2 -0.61 -1.05 -26.71
N THR A 3 -1.63 -1.80 -26.30
CA THR A 3 -3.03 -1.37 -26.37
C THR A 3 -3.79 -1.75 -25.10
N PRO A 4 -4.48 -0.82 -24.41
CA PRO A 4 -5.34 -1.15 -23.28
C PRO A 4 -6.50 -2.07 -23.67
N HIS A 5 -7.08 -2.75 -22.67
CA HIS A 5 -8.30 -3.52 -22.87
C HIS A 5 -9.50 -2.64 -23.26
N LYS A 6 -10.35 -3.14 -24.16
CA LYS A 6 -11.51 -2.39 -24.69
C LYS A 6 -12.70 -2.30 -23.72
N LYS A 7 -12.85 -3.25 -22.78
CA LYS A 7 -13.98 -3.32 -21.83
C LYS A 7 -13.56 -2.76 -20.45
N GLN A 8 -13.50 -1.44 -20.34
CA GLN A 8 -13.21 -0.74 -19.08
C GLN A 8 -13.81 0.67 -19.08
N THR A 9 -13.75 1.36 -17.95
CA THR A 9 -14.23 2.75 -17.90
C THR A 9 -13.30 3.64 -18.73
N PHE A 10 -13.84 4.77 -19.20
CA PHE A 10 -13.06 5.73 -19.98
C PHE A 10 -11.84 6.26 -19.21
N GLN A 11 -11.98 6.47 -17.90
CA GLN A 11 -10.91 6.94 -17.02
C GLN A 11 -9.80 5.90 -16.88
N ASP A 12 -10.16 4.64 -16.63
CA ASP A 12 -9.20 3.52 -16.58
C ASP A 12 -8.45 3.42 -17.92
N TRP A 13 -9.16 3.55 -19.04
CA TRP A 13 -8.56 3.54 -20.38
C TRP A 13 -7.56 4.68 -20.60
N ILE A 14 -7.88 5.90 -20.19
CA ILE A 14 -6.95 7.05 -20.29
C ILE A 14 -5.69 6.80 -19.46
N THR A 15 -5.85 6.40 -18.20
CA THR A 15 -4.70 6.13 -17.32
C THR A 15 -3.81 5.05 -17.92
N GLN A 16 -4.39 3.99 -18.46
CA GLN A 16 -3.63 2.91 -19.09
C GLN A 16 -2.91 3.37 -20.37
N GLN A 17 -3.56 4.16 -21.23
CA GLN A 17 -2.89 4.76 -22.38
C GLN A 17 -1.71 5.62 -21.95
N TRP A 18 -1.88 6.44 -20.92
CA TRP A 18 -0.80 7.27 -20.39
C TRP A 18 0.37 6.43 -19.85
N VAL A 19 0.10 5.32 -19.15
CA VAL A 19 1.16 4.38 -18.72
C VAL A 19 1.87 3.75 -19.92
N ILE A 20 1.16 3.35 -20.98
CA ILE A 20 1.78 2.77 -22.18
C ILE A 20 2.61 3.81 -22.94
N LEU A 21 2.09 5.03 -23.09
CA LEU A 21 2.73 6.09 -23.87
C LEU A 21 3.95 6.70 -23.19
N PHE A 22 3.92 6.85 -21.86
CA PHE A 22 4.96 7.54 -21.10
C PHE A 22 5.74 6.62 -20.14
N GLY A 23 5.40 5.34 -20.11
CA GLY A 23 6.08 4.31 -19.31
C GLY A 23 7.08 3.51 -20.12
N HIS A 24 7.54 2.41 -19.53
CA HIS A 24 8.49 1.47 -20.11
C HIS A 24 7.91 0.08 -20.08
N ARG A 25 8.13 -0.69 -21.15
CA ARG A 25 7.84 -2.12 -21.15
C ARG A 25 8.83 -2.81 -20.20
N ILE A 26 8.32 -3.69 -19.35
CA ILE A 26 9.11 -4.46 -18.40
C ILE A 26 8.86 -5.95 -18.60
N ASP A 27 9.76 -6.79 -18.11
CA ASP A 27 9.60 -8.24 -18.13
C ASP A 27 9.43 -8.80 -16.71
N ARG A 28 8.84 -10.00 -16.61
CA ARG A 28 8.53 -10.63 -15.34
C ARG A 28 9.77 -11.12 -14.58
N ILE A 29 10.89 -11.35 -15.26
CA ILE A 29 12.08 -11.99 -14.67
C ILE A 29 12.93 -10.92 -13.97
N ASN A 30 13.28 -9.83 -14.66
CA ASN A 30 14.13 -8.79 -14.11
C ASN A 30 13.40 -7.83 -13.16
N HIS A 31 12.06 -7.82 -13.19
CA HIS A 31 11.24 -6.88 -12.40
C HIS A 31 10.36 -7.58 -11.36
N GLN A 32 10.70 -8.80 -10.92
CA GLN A 32 9.94 -9.53 -9.89
C GLN A 32 9.71 -8.69 -8.62
N TRP A 33 10.70 -7.90 -8.21
CA TRP A 33 10.63 -6.98 -7.07
C TRP A 33 9.45 -6.00 -7.15
N LEU A 34 9.04 -5.63 -8.37
CA LEU A 34 7.98 -4.65 -8.63
C LEU A 34 6.60 -5.30 -8.84
N LEU A 35 6.56 -6.58 -9.24
CA LEU A 35 5.31 -7.27 -9.56
C LEU A 35 4.39 -7.38 -8.35
N GLY A 36 3.09 -7.44 -8.64
CA GLY A 36 2.01 -7.45 -7.66
C GLY A 36 0.71 -7.99 -8.25
N PRO A 37 -0.32 -8.23 -7.43
CA PRO A 37 -1.63 -8.56 -7.95
C PRO A 37 -2.25 -7.36 -8.67
N PHE A 38 -2.87 -7.62 -9.83
CA PHE A 38 -3.65 -6.64 -10.56
C PHE A 38 -5.12 -6.74 -10.24
N GLY A 39 -5.81 -5.61 -10.28
CA GLY A 39 -7.24 -5.54 -10.04
C GLY A 39 -8.04 -5.99 -11.26
N GLY A 40 -9.14 -6.70 -11.01
CA GLY A 40 -10.15 -6.95 -12.05
C GLY A 40 -10.94 -5.68 -12.38
N THR A 41 -11.63 -5.69 -13.52
CA THR A 41 -12.47 -4.55 -13.95
C THR A 41 -13.78 -4.38 -13.17
N ASN A 42 -14.17 -5.40 -12.39
CA ASN A 42 -15.50 -5.53 -11.77
C ASN A 42 -15.50 -5.84 -10.25
N GLY A 43 -14.39 -5.65 -9.53
CA GLY A 43 -14.32 -5.97 -8.11
C GLY A 43 -13.29 -5.13 -7.35
N ILE A 44 -13.70 -4.59 -6.20
CA ILE A 44 -12.82 -3.91 -5.23
C ILE A 44 -13.04 -4.53 -3.84
N GLY A 45 -12.08 -4.34 -2.93
CA GLY A 45 -12.19 -4.81 -1.55
C GLY A 45 -12.40 -6.33 -1.47
N LEU A 46 -13.38 -6.79 -0.66
CA LEU A 46 -13.66 -8.23 -0.48
C LEU A 46 -13.83 -9.00 -1.80
N LYS A 47 -14.49 -8.41 -2.82
CA LYS A 47 -14.63 -9.05 -4.13
C LYS A 47 -13.28 -9.30 -4.81
N PHE A 48 -12.37 -8.32 -4.71
CA PHE A 48 -11.01 -8.49 -5.21
C PHE A 48 -10.27 -9.59 -4.44
N ILE A 49 -10.40 -9.65 -3.12
CA ILE A 49 -9.76 -10.68 -2.30
C ILE A 49 -10.22 -12.07 -2.72
N SER A 50 -11.54 -12.28 -2.87
CA SER A 50 -12.09 -13.57 -3.32
C SER A 50 -11.62 -13.93 -4.73
N GLN A 51 -11.61 -12.98 -5.67
CA GLN A 51 -11.13 -13.20 -7.04
C GLN A 51 -9.64 -13.52 -7.08
N LEU A 52 -8.83 -12.85 -6.26
CA LEU A 52 -7.41 -13.11 -6.14
C LEU A 52 -7.18 -14.52 -5.57
N ALA A 53 -7.92 -14.90 -4.53
CA ALA A 53 -7.82 -16.22 -3.94
C ALA A 53 -8.16 -17.33 -4.95
N GLU A 54 -9.28 -17.20 -5.67
CA GLU A 54 -9.69 -18.18 -6.67
C GLU A 54 -8.69 -18.29 -7.83
N SER A 55 -8.31 -17.16 -8.43
CA SER A 55 -7.43 -17.14 -9.62
C SER A 55 -5.99 -17.62 -9.34
N LYS A 56 -5.55 -17.56 -8.08
CA LYS A 56 -4.20 -17.97 -7.67
C LYS A 56 -4.18 -19.25 -6.84
N ASN A 57 -5.31 -19.96 -6.72
CA ASN A 57 -5.45 -21.14 -5.87
C ASN A 57 -4.99 -20.90 -4.42
N LEU A 58 -5.37 -19.75 -3.86
CA LEU A 58 -5.12 -19.39 -2.48
C LEU A 58 -6.39 -19.59 -1.64
N VAL A 59 -6.19 -19.71 -0.33
CA VAL A 59 -7.27 -19.74 0.67
C VAL A 59 -7.08 -18.60 1.65
N ILE A 60 -8.18 -18.04 2.14
CA ILE A 60 -8.13 -17.08 3.25
C ILE A 60 -7.79 -17.87 4.49
N ASP A 61 -6.75 -17.43 5.19
CA ASP A 61 -6.41 -17.95 6.51
C ASP A 61 -7.57 -17.68 7.48
N ASP A 62 -8.07 -18.72 8.14
CA ASP A 62 -9.13 -18.69 9.14
C ASP A 62 -8.59 -18.80 10.57
N GLN A 63 -7.27 -18.89 10.75
CA GLN A 63 -6.65 -18.94 12.07
C GLN A 63 -6.86 -17.66 12.87
N THR A 64 -7.03 -17.80 14.19
CA THR A 64 -7.28 -16.67 15.11
C THR A 64 -6.00 -16.04 15.65
N GLU A 65 -4.83 -16.42 15.12
CA GLU A 65 -3.55 -15.87 15.56
C GLU A 65 -3.39 -14.41 15.14
N ALA A 66 -2.49 -13.70 15.84
CA ALA A 66 -2.16 -12.33 15.49
C ALA A 66 -1.49 -12.27 14.10
N ARG A 67 -1.84 -11.26 13.31
CA ARG A 67 -1.37 -11.10 11.94
C ARG A 67 -0.73 -9.74 11.73
N GLY A 68 0.46 -9.74 11.16
CA GLY A 68 1.21 -8.56 10.78
C GLY A 68 1.07 -8.17 9.32
N LEU A 69 1.44 -6.93 9.02
CA LEU A 69 1.71 -6.46 7.65
C LEU A 69 2.95 -7.13 7.06
N ILE A 70 3.92 -7.43 7.91
CA ILE A 70 5.12 -8.23 7.61
C ILE A 70 5.16 -9.42 8.58
N GLN A 71 5.86 -10.49 8.20
CA GLN A 71 5.98 -11.68 9.07
C GLN A 71 6.99 -11.44 10.19
N SER A 72 8.08 -10.73 9.87
CA SER A 72 9.12 -10.38 10.83
C SER A 72 9.83 -9.12 10.37
N ILE A 73 10.26 -8.29 11.31
CA ILE A 73 11.08 -7.11 11.07
C ILE A 73 12.42 -7.48 10.42
N ASP A 74 12.92 -8.69 10.63
CA ASP A 74 14.17 -9.19 10.04
C ASP A 74 14.10 -9.25 8.51
N GLN A 75 12.89 -9.36 7.95
CA GLN A 75 12.68 -9.31 6.49
C GLN A 75 13.09 -7.96 5.88
N LEU A 76 13.22 -6.91 6.70
CA LEU A 76 13.66 -5.59 6.27
C LEU A 76 15.19 -5.45 6.22
N ASN A 77 15.93 -6.46 6.68
CA ASN A 77 17.39 -6.49 6.67
C ASN A 77 18.02 -5.18 7.22
N ILE A 78 17.44 -4.66 8.30
CA ILE A 78 17.94 -3.47 9.00
C ILE A 78 19.24 -3.87 9.72
N PRO A 79 20.31 -3.07 9.65
CA PRO A 79 21.56 -3.36 10.35
C PRO A 79 21.35 -3.60 11.86
N GLU A 80 22.02 -4.59 12.45
CA GLU A 80 21.79 -5.00 13.85
C GLU A 80 21.91 -3.84 14.85
N ASN A 81 22.86 -2.92 14.62
CA ASN A 81 23.07 -1.73 15.46
C ASN A 81 21.89 -0.74 15.38
N GLU A 82 21.24 -0.62 14.22
CA GLU A 82 20.03 0.19 14.05
C GLU A 82 18.80 -0.55 14.58
N LEU A 83 18.69 -1.86 14.33
CA LEU A 83 17.58 -2.67 14.82
C LEU A 83 17.52 -2.68 16.35
N ALA A 84 18.68 -2.68 17.03
CA ALA A 84 18.77 -2.60 18.48
C ALA A 84 18.19 -1.30 19.09
N THR A 85 18.12 -0.21 18.30
CA THR A 85 17.53 1.05 18.75
C THR A 85 16.06 1.20 18.35
N LEU A 86 15.56 0.37 17.44
CA LEU A 86 14.17 0.40 17.00
C LEU A 86 13.22 0.08 18.16
N SER A 87 12.19 0.91 18.32
CA SER A 87 11.19 0.73 19.38
C SER A 87 10.48 -0.62 19.24
N GLN A 88 10.49 -1.42 20.31
CA GLN A 88 9.84 -2.74 20.34
C GLN A 88 8.34 -2.67 20.07
N SER A 89 7.68 -1.58 20.49
CA SER A 89 6.27 -1.35 20.18
C SER A 89 6.01 -1.15 18.68
N VAL A 90 6.97 -0.56 17.96
CA VAL A 90 6.88 -0.39 16.50
C VAL A 90 7.07 -1.73 15.80
N ILE A 91 8.04 -2.55 16.23
CA ILE A 91 8.23 -3.92 15.73
C ILE A 91 6.94 -4.72 15.89
N ASP A 92 6.42 -4.77 17.11
CA ASP A 92 5.19 -5.48 17.48
C ASP A 92 3.97 -4.98 16.68
N PHE A 93 3.88 -3.69 16.35
CA PHE A 93 2.83 -3.19 15.47
C PHE A 93 2.92 -3.73 14.04
N TYR A 94 4.11 -3.82 13.45
CA TYR A 94 4.26 -4.31 12.07
C TYR A 94 4.08 -5.82 11.97
N GLU A 95 4.50 -6.57 12.99
CA GLU A 95 4.38 -8.03 13.07
C GLU A 95 3.00 -8.50 13.58
N ASN A 96 2.28 -7.67 14.34
CA ASN A 96 0.98 -7.99 14.94
C ASN A 96 -0.08 -6.92 14.67
N THR A 97 -0.10 -6.33 13.47
CA THR A 97 -0.98 -5.21 13.09
C THR A 97 -2.48 -5.46 13.37
N SER A 98 -2.95 -6.71 13.31
CA SER A 98 -4.34 -7.07 13.67
C SER A 98 -4.72 -6.74 15.12
N ASN A 99 -3.73 -6.61 16.00
CA ASN A 99 -3.91 -6.27 17.43
C ASN A 99 -3.92 -4.77 17.69
N TYR A 100 -4.09 -3.95 16.65
CA TYR A 100 -4.09 -2.49 16.74
C TYR A 100 -5.27 -1.88 16.00
N ASP A 101 -5.81 -0.80 16.58
CA ASP A 101 -6.73 0.09 15.89
C ASP A 101 -6.01 1.39 15.49
N LEU A 102 -6.44 1.98 14.37
CA LEU A 102 -5.77 3.12 13.75
C LEU A 102 -6.75 4.26 13.51
N GLN A 103 -6.48 5.39 14.15
CA GLN A 103 -7.18 6.63 13.88
C GLN A 103 -6.35 7.50 12.94
N LEU A 104 -6.97 7.97 11.85
CA LEU A 104 -6.32 8.77 10.82
C LEU A 104 -6.89 10.20 10.81
N LYS A 105 -6.00 11.18 10.87
CA LYS A 105 -6.29 12.59 10.59
C LYS A 105 -5.50 13.03 9.36
N VAL A 106 -6.16 13.76 8.46
CA VAL A 106 -5.60 14.28 7.22
C VAL A 106 -5.53 15.79 7.26
N LYS A 107 -4.36 16.33 6.92
CA LYS A 107 -4.08 17.76 6.77
C LYS A 107 -3.65 18.02 5.33
N TRP A 108 -4.58 18.47 4.51
CA TRP A 108 -4.31 18.86 3.12
C TRP A 108 -3.62 20.21 3.04
N ASN A 109 -2.74 20.37 2.06
CA ASN A 109 -2.35 21.69 1.59
C ASN A 109 -3.56 22.32 0.85
N PRO A 110 -4.00 23.54 1.22
CA PRO A 110 -5.17 24.18 0.60
C PRO A 110 -5.11 24.26 -0.92
N PHE A 111 -3.92 24.52 -1.49
CA PHE A 111 -3.72 24.57 -2.94
C PHE A 111 -4.01 23.22 -3.59
N PHE A 112 -3.51 22.14 -2.98
CA PHE A 112 -3.70 20.77 -3.49
C PHE A 112 -5.05 20.15 -3.12
N LYS A 113 -5.78 20.69 -2.13
CA LYS A 113 -7.11 20.20 -1.75
C LYS A 113 -8.10 20.30 -2.92
N VAL A 114 -8.03 21.39 -3.70
CA VAL A 114 -8.88 21.57 -4.89
C VAL A 114 -8.59 20.48 -5.93
N PHE A 115 -7.32 20.15 -6.17
CA PHE A 115 -6.92 19.04 -7.05
C PHE A 115 -7.36 17.68 -6.51
N GLY A 116 -7.27 17.45 -5.19
CA GLY A 116 -7.78 16.23 -4.56
C GLY A 116 -9.29 16.04 -4.76
N VAL A 117 -10.07 17.12 -4.63
CA VAL A 117 -11.52 17.11 -4.91
C VAL A 117 -11.81 16.80 -6.38
N LEU A 118 -11.07 17.41 -7.30
CA LEU A 118 -11.19 17.15 -8.74
C LEU A 118 -10.85 15.69 -9.08
N LEU A 119 -9.78 15.13 -8.52
CA LEU A 119 -9.40 13.73 -8.72
C LEU A 119 -10.47 12.76 -8.21
N ARG A 120 -11.11 13.05 -7.06
CA ARG A 120 -12.23 12.25 -6.55
C ARG A 120 -13.43 12.24 -7.51
N ILE A 121 -13.76 13.39 -8.10
CA ILE A 121 -14.84 13.52 -9.08
C ILE A 121 -14.48 12.77 -10.37
N ILE A 122 -13.24 12.93 -10.83
CA ILE A 122 -12.76 12.37 -12.09
C ILE A 122 -12.57 10.86 -12.01
N PHE A 123 -12.18 10.27 -10.88
CA PHE A 123 -11.89 8.84 -10.80
C PHE A 123 -12.91 8.01 -10.00
N SER A 124 -13.87 8.68 -9.33
CA SER A 124 -14.99 8.10 -8.58
C SER A 124 -14.65 6.87 -7.71
N LYS A 125 -15.65 6.08 -7.30
CA LYS A 125 -15.56 5.03 -6.26
C LYS A 125 -14.49 3.94 -6.50
N ARG A 126 -13.89 3.84 -7.69
CA ARG A 126 -12.89 2.81 -8.03
C ARG A 126 -11.48 3.15 -7.52
N ILE A 127 -11.16 4.44 -7.44
CA ILE A 127 -9.93 4.95 -6.82
C ILE A 127 -10.10 5.18 -5.30
N GLU A 128 -11.23 4.76 -4.71
CA GLU A 128 -11.36 4.66 -3.24
C GLU A 128 -10.31 3.72 -2.62
N GLN A 129 -9.59 2.90 -3.39
CA GLN A 129 -8.46 2.12 -2.87
C GLN A 129 -7.21 2.96 -2.56
N LEU A 130 -7.06 4.11 -3.25
CA LEU A 130 -6.04 5.11 -2.94
C LEU A 130 -6.53 6.12 -1.88
N ASN A 131 -7.68 5.86 -1.23
CA ASN A 131 -8.42 6.77 -0.34
C ASN A 131 -7.50 7.63 0.53
N VAL A 132 -7.13 8.78 -0.01
CA VAL A 132 -6.64 9.89 0.76
C VAL A 132 -7.91 10.60 1.20
N PRO A 133 -8.35 10.47 2.47
CA PRO A 133 -9.56 11.12 2.91
C PRO A 133 -9.45 12.62 2.64
N ILE A 134 -10.35 13.18 1.84
CA ILE A 134 -10.38 14.62 1.53
C ILE A 134 -10.74 15.43 2.78
N GLU A 135 -11.48 14.79 3.67
CA GLU A 135 -11.87 15.32 4.95
C GLU A 135 -11.55 14.28 6.03
N ASN A 136 -11.34 14.76 7.25
CA ASN A 136 -11.20 13.89 8.40
C ASN A 136 -12.49 13.09 8.55
N ILE A 137 -12.35 11.77 8.64
CA ILE A 137 -13.49 10.92 8.98
C ILE A 137 -13.86 11.27 10.42
N ALA A 138 -15.02 11.92 10.60
CA ALA A 138 -15.48 12.45 11.89
C ALA A 138 -15.52 11.35 12.97
N ASP A 139 -15.80 10.11 12.57
CA ASP A 139 -15.77 8.91 13.41
C ASP A 139 -14.75 7.88 12.92
N SER A 140 -13.46 8.14 13.14
CA SER A 140 -12.41 7.12 12.92
C SER A 140 -12.63 5.86 13.77
N LYS A 141 -13.32 5.97 14.92
CA LYS A 141 -13.80 4.82 15.74
C LYS A 141 -14.80 3.92 15.01
N GLY A 142 -15.44 4.44 13.97
CA GLY A 142 -16.39 3.74 13.11
C GLY A 142 -15.74 2.87 12.03
N LEU A 143 -14.41 2.76 11.95
CA LEU A 143 -13.72 1.91 10.98
C LEU A 143 -13.37 0.54 11.58
N LYS A 144 -13.62 -0.52 10.81
CA LYS A 144 -13.10 -1.86 11.03
C LYS A 144 -11.76 -1.97 10.31
N SER A 145 -10.78 -2.58 10.96
CA SER A 145 -9.43 -2.83 10.43
C SER A 145 -9.17 -4.33 10.48
N GLU A 146 -8.81 -4.92 9.35
CA GLU A 146 -8.63 -6.37 9.23
C GLU A 146 -7.34 -6.67 8.46
N ILE A 147 -6.54 -7.59 9.00
CA ILE A 147 -5.40 -8.19 8.31
C ILE A 147 -5.83 -9.57 7.83
N ILE A 148 -5.84 -9.74 6.51
CA ILE A 148 -6.26 -10.96 5.82
C ILE A 148 -5.01 -11.58 5.20
N HIS A 149 -4.68 -12.80 5.63
CA HIS A 149 -3.62 -13.60 5.04
C HIS A 149 -4.21 -14.52 3.97
N LEU A 150 -3.56 -14.59 2.80
CA LEU A 150 -3.88 -15.55 1.76
C LEU A 150 -2.76 -16.58 1.68
N LEU A 151 -3.10 -17.84 1.96
CA LEU A 151 -2.17 -18.96 1.95
C LEU A 151 -2.30 -19.75 0.65
N ASP A 152 -1.20 -20.32 0.17
CA ASP A 152 -1.25 -21.27 -0.93
C ASP A 152 -1.96 -22.56 -0.50
N LYS A 153 -2.95 -23.01 -1.28
CA LYS A 153 -3.82 -24.14 -0.91
C LYS A 153 -3.08 -25.47 -0.77
N LYS A 154 -1.90 -25.63 -1.39
CA LYS A 154 -1.16 -26.90 -1.38
C LYS A 154 -0.06 -26.90 -0.31
N THR A 155 0.64 -25.79 -0.17
CA THR A 155 1.83 -25.67 0.69
C THR A 155 1.53 -25.03 2.03
N ASN A 156 0.36 -24.39 2.17
CA ASN A 156 -0.02 -23.57 3.33
C ASN A 156 0.92 -22.37 3.58
N GLU A 157 1.76 -22.01 2.62
CA GLU A 157 2.66 -20.87 2.73
C GLU A 157 1.91 -19.55 2.57
N LEU A 158 2.24 -18.55 3.39
CA LEU A 158 1.72 -17.19 3.23
C LEU A 158 2.18 -16.60 1.90
N LYS A 159 1.22 -16.33 1.00
CA LYS A 159 1.49 -15.70 -0.29
C LYS A 159 1.19 -14.22 -0.30
N ARG A 160 0.15 -13.75 0.42
CA ARG A 160 -0.22 -12.33 0.42
C ARG A 160 -0.77 -11.91 1.78
N THR A 161 -0.43 -10.69 2.17
CA THR A 161 -1.05 -9.98 3.28
C THR A 161 -1.89 -8.84 2.74
N ILE A 162 -3.15 -8.77 3.13
CA ILE A 162 -4.08 -7.72 2.72
C ILE A 162 -4.52 -6.97 3.95
N TRP A 163 -4.40 -5.65 3.91
CA TRP A 163 -4.97 -4.79 4.92
C TRP A 163 -6.25 -4.16 4.39
N LEU A 164 -7.37 -4.60 4.95
CA LEU A 164 -8.70 -4.15 4.60
C LEU A 164 -9.22 -3.23 5.70
N ARG A 165 -9.70 -2.04 5.33
CA ARG A 165 -10.48 -1.18 6.21
C ARG A 165 -11.83 -0.87 5.62
N SER A 166 -12.86 -0.92 6.45
CA SER A 166 -14.25 -0.67 6.07
C SER A 166 -14.98 0.10 7.15
N PHE A 167 -16.08 0.77 6.82
CA PHE A 167 -16.96 1.34 7.84
C PHE A 167 -17.68 0.21 8.58
N LYS A 168 -17.62 0.19 9.92
CA LYS A 168 -18.33 -0.78 10.77
C LYS A 168 -19.83 -0.79 10.53
N THR A 169 -20.42 0.38 10.27
CA THR A 169 -21.87 0.56 10.13
C THR A 169 -22.40 0.13 8.76
N THR A 170 -21.67 0.43 7.68
CA THR A 170 -22.15 0.15 6.31
C THR A 170 -21.43 -1.01 5.64
N GLY A 171 -20.32 -1.48 6.19
CA GLY A 171 -19.43 -2.44 5.54
C GLY A 171 -18.72 -1.90 4.28
N GLN A 172 -18.95 -0.63 3.91
CA GLN A 172 -18.32 -0.04 2.73
C GLN A 172 -16.82 -0.01 2.93
N VAL A 173 -16.10 -0.57 1.97
CA VAL A 173 -14.64 -0.62 1.97
C VAL A 173 -14.09 0.78 1.78
N VAL A 174 -13.25 1.19 2.72
CA VAL A 174 -12.52 2.45 2.69
C VAL A 174 -11.13 2.25 2.11
N TYR A 175 -10.51 1.11 2.38
CA TYR A 175 -9.12 0.88 2.01
C TYR A 175 -8.88 -0.62 1.84
N SER A 176 -8.12 -1.01 0.81
CA SER A 176 -7.75 -2.41 0.58
C SER A 176 -6.39 -2.44 -0.14
N GLY A 177 -5.32 -2.55 0.62
CA GLY A 177 -3.95 -2.65 0.09
C GLY A 177 -3.36 -4.03 0.31
N VAL A 178 -2.58 -4.51 -0.65
CA VAL A 178 -1.76 -5.70 -0.50
C VAL A 178 -0.37 -5.27 -0.03
N TYR A 179 0.11 -5.89 1.04
CA TYR A 179 1.40 -5.59 1.66
C TYR A 179 2.32 -6.80 1.56
N GLU A 180 3.57 -6.54 1.19
CA GLU A 180 4.63 -7.54 1.17
C GLU A 180 5.99 -6.86 1.31
N THR A 181 7.02 -7.63 1.65
CA THR A 181 8.41 -7.17 1.54
C THR A 181 8.94 -7.46 0.15
N CYS A 182 9.94 -6.69 -0.29
CA CYS A 182 10.63 -6.93 -1.55
C CYS A 182 12.08 -6.48 -1.46
N THR A 183 12.92 -7.01 -2.36
CA THR A 183 14.31 -6.59 -2.50
C THR A 183 14.45 -5.82 -3.81
N LEU A 184 14.87 -4.56 -3.74
CA LEU A 184 15.16 -3.75 -4.91
C LEU A 184 16.37 -4.32 -5.68
N PRO A 185 16.56 -3.96 -6.97
CA PRO A 185 17.76 -4.32 -7.73
C PRO A 185 19.09 -3.94 -7.06
N SER A 186 19.09 -2.92 -6.19
CA SER A 186 20.24 -2.52 -5.39
C SER A 186 20.59 -3.49 -4.24
N GLY A 187 19.74 -4.48 -3.97
CA GLY A 187 19.84 -5.36 -2.80
C GLY A 187 19.13 -4.83 -1.55
N GLN A 188 18.60 -3.60 -1.60
CA GLN A 188 17.89 -3.00 -0.47
C GLN A 188 16.54 -3.68 -0.23
N ALA A 189 16.33 -4.21 0.97
CA ALA A 189 15.02 -4.70 1.40
C ALA A 189 14.07 -3.53 1.70
N CYS A 190 12.81 -3.68 1.32
CA CYS A 190 11.78 -2.62 1.35
C CYS A 190 10.41 -3.19 1.69
N ILE A 191 9.52 -2.33 2.20
CA ILE A 191 8.08 -2.60 2.28
C ILE A 191 7.43 -2.15 0.98
N LYS A 192 6.56 -2.99 0.41
CA LYS A 192 5.81 -2.71 -0.80
C LYS A 192 4.32 -2.76 -0.51
N ALA A 193 3.64 -1.64 -0.77
CA ALA A 193 2.19 -1.52 -0.70
C ALA A 193 1.63 -1.45 -2.13
N ILE A 194 0.68 -2.32 -2.43
CA ILE A 194 0.13 -2.51 -3.77
C ILE A 194 -1.36 -2.25 -3.72
N PHE A 195 -1.82 -1.36 -4.58
CA PHE A 195 -3.20 -0.97 -4.77
C PHE A 195 -3.67 -1.51 -6.12
N PRO A 196 -4.40 -2.63 -6.15
CA PRO A 196 -4.86 -3.24 -7.39
C PRO A 196 -5.80 -2.30 -8.16
N LEU A 197 -5.43 -1.97 -9.39
CA LEU A 197 -6.24 -1.17 -10.30
C LEU A 197 -6.73 -2.06 -11.46
N PRO A 198 -7.79 -1.69 -12.19
CA PRO A 198 -8.21 -2.45 -13.37
C PRO A 198 -7.03 -2.71 -14.33
N ASN A 199 -6.73 -3.99 -14.56
CA ASN A 199 -5.62 -4.48 -15.40
C ASN A 199 -4.22 -4.03 -14.96
N GLY A 200 -4.05 -3.56 -13.72
CA GLY A 200 -2.77 -3.03 -13.25
C GLY A 200 -2.71 -2.83 -11.74
N SER A 201 -1.79 -2.00 -11.30
CA SER A 201 -1.70 -1.59 -9.90
C SER A 201 -1.02 -0.24 -9.76
N ALA A 202 -1.35 0.48 -8.68
CA ALA A 202 -0.50 1.52 -8.13
C ALA A 202 0.32 0.90 -7.01
N THR A 203 1.65 0.96 -7.10
CA THR A 203 2.57 0.31 -6.17
C THR A 203 3.49 1.36 -5.55
N VAL A 204 3.58 1.36 -4.23
CA VAL A 204 4.50 2.21 -3.46
C VAL A 204 5.53 1.32 -2.80
N ILE A 205 6.82 1.59 -3.03
CA ILE A 205 7.92 0.87 -2.39
C ILE A 205 8.65 1.83 -1.47
N LEU A 206 8.77 1.43 -0.20
CA LEU A 206 9.28 2.23 0.90
C LEU A 206 10.54 1.59 1.46
N THR A 207 11.63 2.35 1.48
CA THR A 207 12.90 1.94 2.09
C THR A 207 12.84 2.20 3.60
N PRO A 208 13.11 1.18 4.45
CA PRO A 208 13.18 1.35 5.89
C PRO A 208 14.52 1.95 6.32
N ARG A 209 14.47 2.76 7.38
CA ARG A 209 15.64 3.20 8.16
C ARG A 209 15.21 3.45 9.60
N VAL A 210 16.12 3.33 10.55
CA VAL A 210 15.83 3.63 11.95
C VAL A 210 16.22 5.08 12.27
N GLY A 211 15.31 5.82 12.90
CA GLY A 211 15.55 7.18 13.38
C GLY A 211 16.32 7.19 14.70
N GLU A 212 16.91 8.33 15.05
CA GLU A 212 17.70 8.50 16.29
C GLU A 212 16.90 8.20 17.57
N ASN A 213 15.56 8.39 17.54
CA ASN A 213 14.67 8.14 18.67
C ASN A 213 14.04 6.72 18.65
N GLY A 214 14.58 5.80 17.84
CA GLY A 214 14.01 4.46 17.67
C GLY A 214 12.75 4.42 16.82
N ASP A 215 12.57 5.41 15.95
CA ASP A 215 11.47 5.48 14.98
C ASP A 215 11.73 4.55 13.79
N LEU A 216 10.69 3.93 13.23
CA LEU A 216 10.79 3.36 11.89
C LEU A 216 10.43 4.43 10.87
N ILE A 217 11.38 4.79 10.02
CA ILE A 217 11.17 5.72 8.92
C ILE A 217 11.13 4.95 7.61
N LEU A 218 10.06 5.14 6.85
CA LEU A 218 9.79 4.53 5.57
C LEU A 218 9.74 5.61 4.49
N GLU A 219 10.70 5.57 3.56
CA GLU A 219 10.85 6.60 2.53
C GLU A 219 10.76 6.03 1.11
N SER A 220 9.93 6.68 0.29
CA SER A 220 9.75 6.46 -1.14
C SER A 220 10.18 7.74 -1.85
N SER A 221 11.47 7.80 -2.23
CA SER A 221 12.09 9.04 -2.73
C SER A 221 13.10 8.84 -3.87
N GLY A 222 13.09 7.67 -4.50
CA GLY A 222 13.93 7.33 -5.63
C GLY A 222 13.78 8.23 -6.84
N ARG A 223 14.67 8.04 -7.81
CA ARG A 223 14.81 8.92 -8.98
C ARG A 223 14.57 8.21 -10.31
N GLN A 224 14.63 6.88 -10.33
CA GLN A 224 14.47 6.05 -11.52
C GLN A 224 13.80 4.71 -11.21
N ILE A 225 13.45 3.97 -12.28
CA ILE A 225 12.98 2.59 -12.15
C ILE A 225 14.10 1.75 -11.53
N GLY A 226 13.76 0.96 -10.51
CA GLY A 226 14.71 0.20 -9.70
C GLY A 226 14.94 0.80 -8.32
N ASP A 227 14.49 2.03 -8.08
CA ASP A 227 14.55 2.66 -6.76
C ASP A 227 13.23 2.47 -5.98
N SER A 228 13.24 2.81 -4.69
CA SER A 228 12.01 3.01 -3.93
C SER A 228 11.20 4.19 -4.50
N GLY A 229 9.87 4.10 -4.48
CA GLY A 229 9.05 5.11 -5.12
C GLY A 229 7.64 4.67 -5.49
N PHE A 230 6.96 5.50 -6.27
CA PHE A 230 5.61 5.25 -6.75
C PHE A 230 5.62 4.80 -8.22
N TYR A 231 4.95 3.67 -8.47
CA TYR A 231 4.89 3.01 -9.77
C TYR A 231 3.45 2.73 -10.16
N PHE A 232 3.08 3.00 -11.42
CA PHE A 232 1.93 2.36 -12.03
C PHE A 232 2.38 1.17 -12.84
N LEU A 233 1.79 0.00 -12.59
CA LEU A 233 1.94 -1.18 -13.41
C LEU A 233 0.67 -1.42 -14.22
N LEU A 234 0.83 -2.00 -15.40
CA LEU A 234 -0.25 -2.33 -16.31
C LEU A 234 0.10 -3.59 -17.10
N GLU A 235 -0.86 -4.49 -17.25
CA GLU A 235 -0.87 -5.51 -18.30
C GLU A 235 -1.73 -5.02 -19.47
N ASP A 236 -1.13 -4.92 -20.65
CA ASP A 236 -1.89 -4.54 -21.85
C ASP A 236 -2.68 -5.72 -22.43
N SER A 237 -3.51 -5.45 -23.44
CA SER A 237 -4.38 -6.48 -24.03
C SER A 237 -3.66 -7.62 -24.73
N LYS A 238 -2.34 -7.53 -24.89
CA LYS A 238 -1.47 -8.57 -25.47
C LYS A 238 -0.71 -9.34 -24.39
N GLY A 239 -0.93 -9.02 -23.11
CA GLY A 239 -0.23 -9.64 -21.98
C GLY A 239 1.14 -9.00 -21.69
N GLU A 240 1.46 -7.86 -22.31
CA GLU A 240 2.73 -7.16 -22.08
C GLU A 240 2.66 -6.29 -20.84
N LEU A 241 3.72 -6.30 -20.05
CA LEU A 241 3.81 -5.52 -18.83
C LEU A 241 4.45 -4.16 -19.09
N TRP A 242 3.83 -3.14 -18.50
CA TRP A 242 4.28 -1.76 -18.57
C TRP A 242 4.42 -1.18 -17.17
N ALA A 243 5.45 -0.36 -16.97
CA ALA A 243 5.69 0.36 -15.72
C ALA A 243 5.91 1.85 -15.98
N LYS A 244 5.23 2.69 -15.20
CA LYS A 244 5.46 4.14 -15.16
C LYS A 244 5.89 4.55 -13.76
N PHE A 245 7.14 4.98 -13.64
CA PHE A 245 7.67 5.59 -12.42
C PHE A 245 7.28 7.07 -12.29
N ILE A 246 6.84 7.49 -11.10
CA ILE A 246 6.41 8.86 -10.80
C ILE A 246 7.43 9.57 -9.92
N LYS A 247 8.54 10.00 -10.55
CA LYS A 247 9.67 10.69 -9.89
C LYS A 247 9.27 11.91 -9.04
N SER A 248 8.22 12.62 -9.44
CA SER A 248 7.77 13.83 -8.74
C SER A 248 7.05 13.54 -7.43
N PHE A 249 6.51 12.33 -7.26
CA PHE A 249 5.73 11.95 -6.09
C PHE A 249 6.63 11.24 -5.09
N LYS A 250 6.69 11.76 -3.87
CA LYS A 250 7.46 11.17 -2.77
C LYS A 250 6.59 10.98 -1.56
N ASP A 251 6.92 9.95 -0.79
CA ASP A 251 6.26 9.58 0.45
C ASP A 251 7.30 9.37 1.54
N LYS A 252 6.97 9.82 2.74
CA LYS A 252 7.75 9.63 3.95
C LYS A 252 6.79 9.35 5.09
N LEU A 253 6.87 8.15 5.65
CA LEU A 253 6.16 7.71 6.84
C LEU A 253 7.16 7.57 7.99
N VAL A 254 6.88 8.20 9.13
CA VAL A 254 7.65 8.08 10.36
C VAL A 254 6.74 7.46 11.40
N VAL A 255 7.11 6.30 11.94
CA VAL A 255 6.35 5.59 12.98
C VAL A 255 7.16 5.60 14.27
N THR A 256 6.58 6.21 15.30
CA THR A 256 7.20 6.43 16.61
C THR A 256 6.45 5.63 17.65
N GLY A 257 7.16 4.90 18.49
CA GLY A 257 6.58 4.15 19.61
C GLY A 257 7.15 4.61 20.94
N GLU A 258 6.32 5.25 21.77
CA GLU A 258 6.71 5.80 23.08
C GLU A 258 5.67 5.42 24.14
N ASN A 259 6.11 4.89 25.29
CA ASN A 259 5.25 4.54 26.43
C ASN A 259 4.03 3.68 26.07
N GLY A 260 4.20 2.72 25.14
CA GLY A 260 3.13 1.83 24.67
C GLY A 260 2.08 2.49 23.76
N LYS A 261 2.29 3.75 23.36
CA LYS A 261 1.51 4.44 22.34
C LYS A 261 2.32 4.54 21.07
N ILE A 262 1.68 4.28 19.94
CA ILE A 262 2.31 4.40 18.64
C ILE A 262 1.65 5.54 17.90
N THR A 263 2.46 6.43 17.34
CA THR A 263 1.99 7.50 16.47
C THR A 263 2.72 7.39 15.14
N ALA A 264 2.08 7.84 14.08
CA ALA A 264 2.77 7.94 12.81
C ALA A 264 2.44 9.23 12.07
N ILE A 265 3.42 9.74 11.35
CA ILE A 265 3.27 10.91 10.49
C ILE A 265 3.68 10.50 9.09
N GLN A 266 2.76 10.58 8.14
CA GLN A 266 3.05 10.35 6.73
C GLN A 266 2.91 11.66 5.96
N THR A 267 3.90 11.98 5.13
CA THR A 267 3.92 13.21 4.33
C THR A 267 4.07 12.85 2.86
N LEU A 268 3.08 13.23 2.06
CA LEU A 268 3.11 13.08 0.61
C LEU A 268 3.52 14.41 -0.02
N THR A 269 4.47 14.34 -0.94
CA THR A 269 4.94 15.52 -1.70
C THR A 269 4.86 15.27 -3.20
N LEU A 270 4.56 16.31 -3.95
CA LEU A 270 4.57 16.32 -5.41
C LEU A 270 5.41 17.51 -5.86
N TRP A 271 6.43 17.26 -6.68
CA TRP A 271 7.44 18.27 -7.07
C TRP A 271 8.08 18.97 -5.85
N ASN A 272 8.35 18.20 -4.79
CA ASN A 272 8.84 18.68 -3.49
C ASN A 272 7.90 19.65 -2.73
N LEU A 273 6.69 19.89 -3.23
CA LEU A 273 5.66 20.63 -2.50
C LEU A 273 4.83 19.65 -1.68
N ARG A 274 4.58 19.96 -0.41
CA ARG A 274 3.71 19.14 0.44
C ARG A 274 2.29 19.17 -0.10
N VAL A 275 1.78 18.00 -0.48
CA VAL A 275 0.39 17.81 -0.95
C VAL A 275 -0.52 17.63 0.26
N LEU A 276 -0.13 16.72 1.15
CA LEU A 276 -0.87 16.43 2.37
C LEU A 276 0.00 15.74 3.41
N ARG A 277 -0.48 15.78 4.65
CA ARG A 277 0.10 15.09 5.79
C ARG A 277 -0.98 14.26 6.48
N PHE A 278 -0.67 13.00 6.74
CA PHE A 278 -1.45 12.14 7.61
C PHE A 278 -0.84 12.10 9.01
N GLU A 279 -1.70 12.06 10.02
CA GLU A 279 -1.35 11.85 11.41
C GLU A 279 -2.15 10.65 11.91
N TYR A 280 -1.45 9.62 12.34
CA TYR A 280 -2.01 8.37 12.84
C TYR A 280 -1.83 8.29 14.35
N SER A 281 -2.90 7.89 15.04
CA SER A 281 -2.84 7.38 16.41
C SER A 281 -3.12 5.89 16.36
N ILE A 282 -2.20 5.08 16.86
CA ILE A 282 -2.22 3.63 16.77
C ILE A 282 -2.22 3.08 18.19
N GLU A 283 -3.30 2.39 18.55
CA GLU A 283 -3.53 1.89 19.91
C GLU A 283 -3.70 0.38 19.88
N SER A 284 -3.03 -0.33 20.80
CA SER A 284 -3.24 -1.78 20.90
C SER A 284 -4.63 -2.06 21.48
N ILE A 285 -5.32 -3.04 20.89
CA ILE A 285 -6.62 -3.53 21.36
C ILE A 285 -6.49 -4.82 22.19
N ARG A 286 -5.27 -5.26 22.49
CA ARG A 286 -5.03 -6.37 23.41
C ARG A 286 -5.54 -5.98 24.81
N PRO A 287 -6.29 -6.86 25.52
CA PRO A 287 -6.62 -6.63 26.91
C PRO A 287 -5.33 -6.47 27.72
N LYS A 288 -5.28 -5.43 28.56
CA LYS A 288 -4.17 -5.18 29.49
C LYS A 288 -4.20 -6.19 30.64
#